data_AF-A0A380FJA0-F1
#
_entry.id   AF-A0A380FJA0-F1
#
_cell.length_a   1.000
_cell.length_b   1.000
_cell.length_c   1.000
_cell.angle_alpha   90.00
_cell.angle_beta   90.00
_cell.angle_gamma   90.00
#
_symmetry.space_group_name_H-M   'P 1'
#
loop_
_entity.id
_entity.type
_entity.pdbx_description
1 polymer ?
#
loop_
_entity_poly.entity_id
_entity_poly.type
_entity_poly.pdbx_seq_one_letter_code
_entity_poly.pdbx_strand_id
1 'polypeptide(L)' 'MLLNNMVGKVVIGGMYEYGLSRYFTAMVAQWADFPSDITPAGYYFEQDVVANSGILKGGFYSI' A
#
# COMPACT_ATOMS: atom_id res chain seq x y z
N MET A 1 -14.25 -9.55 2.41
CA MET A 1 -13.10 -9.89 1.54
C MET A 1 -13.32 -11.29 0.98
N LEU A 2 -13.35 -11.45 -0.35
CA LEU A 2 -13.77 -12.69 -1.03
C LEU A 2 -12.93 -13.94 -0.68
N LEU A 3 -11.72 -13.74 -0.17
CA LEU A 3 -10.78 -14.81 0.21
C LEU A 3 -10.97 -15.32 1.65
N ASN A 4 -11.72 -14.65 2.52
CA ASN A 4 -11.83 -15.03 3.94
C ASN A 4 -12.48 -16.40 4.19
N ASN A 5 -13.10 -16.99 3.15
CA ASN A 5 -13.68 -18.33 3.19
C ASN A 5 -12.75 -19.42 2.62
N MET A 6 -11.52 -19.06 2.22
CA MET A 6 -10.45 -19.99 1.88
C MET A 6 -9.39 -19.98 2.99
N VAL A 7 -8.69 -21.09 3.21
CA VAL A 7 -7.72 -21.28 4.31
C VAL A 7 -6.46 -20.37 4.18
N GLY A 8 -6.40 -19.49 3.18
CA GLY A 8 -5.28 -18.60 2.94
C GLY A 8 -5.36 -17.32 3.77
N LYS A 9 -4.23 -16.95 4.37
CA LYS A 9 -4.01 -15.59 4.89
C LYS A 9 -3.60 -14.65 3.76
N VAL A 10 -3.96 -13.38 3.87
CA VAL A 10 -3.83 -12.40 2.80
C VAL A 10 -2.85 -11.30 3.16
N VAL A 11 -2.00 -10.97 2.20
CA VAL A 11 -1.17 -9.76 2.15
C VAL A 11 -1.71 -8.91 1.01
N ILE A 12 -1.87 -7.62 1.25
CA ILE A 12 -2.22 -6.65 0.20
C ILE A 12 -0.94 -6.00 -0.28
N GLY A 13 -0.80 -5.78 -1.58
CA GLY A 13 0.39 -5.18 -2.15
C GLY A 13 0.10 -4.40 -3.42
N GLY A 14 1.04 -3.51 -3.74
CA GLY A 14 1.03 -2.69 -4.94
C GLY A 14 1.97 -3.20 -6.03
N MET A 15 1.88 -2.62 -7.22
CA MET A 15 2.83 -2.91 -8.32
C MET A 15 3.12 -1.64 -9.13
N TYR A 16 4.33 -1.07 -8.94
CA TYR A 16 4.83 0.10 -9.67
C TYR A 16 3.87 1.31 -9.68
N GLU A 17 3.21 1.56 -8.56
CA GLU A 17 2.15 2.56 -8.46
C GLU A 17 2.68 3.98 -8.30
N TYR A 18 2.04 4.93 -9.00
CA TYR A 18 2.02 6.34 -8.62
C TYR A 18 1.13 6.56 -7.39
N GLY A 19 1.25 7.74 -6.77
CA GLY A 19 0.68 8.06 -5.46
C GLY A 19 -0.86 7.93 -5.38
N LEU A 20 -1.59 8.11 -6.49
CA LEU A 20 -3.05 7.95 -6.51
C LEU A 20 -3.47 6.51 -6.26
N SER A 21 -2.86 5.54 -6.96
CA SER A 21 -3.20 4.12 -6.77
C SER A 21 -2.69 3.61 -5.42
N ARG A 22 -1.46 4.01 -5.06
CA ARG A 22 -0.84 3.68 -3.76
C ARG A 22 -1.73 4.05 -2.58
N TYR A 23 -2.45 5.18 -2.66
CA TYR A 23 -3.41 5.59 -1.64
C TYR A 23 -4.48 4.52 -1.40
N PHE A 24 -5.10 4.01 -2.46
CA PHE A 24 -6.13 2.98 -2.35
C PHE A 24 -5.56 1.65 -1.90
N THR A 25 -4.39 1.25 -2.40
CA THR A 25 -3.67 0.06 -1.95
C THR A 25 -3.42 0.11 -0.44
N ALA A 26 -2.98 1.25 0.08
CA ALA A 26 -2.76 1.46 1.50
C ALA A 26 -4.06 1.57 2.32
N MET A 27 -5.14 2.09 1.74
CA MET A 27 -6.46 2.13 2.37
C MET A 27 -7.05 0.72 2.54
N VAL A 28 -6.92 -0.15 1.54
CA VAL A 28 -7.47 -1.51 1.61
C VAL A 28 -6.60 -2.47 2.43
N ALA A 29 -5.31 -2.15 2.60
CA ALA A 29 -4.35 -2.89 3.42
C ALA A 29 -4.78 -3.13 4.88
N GLN A 30 -5.66 -2.28 5.42
CA GLN A 30 -6.22 -2.47 6.77
C GLN A 30 -7.05 -3.76 6.93
N TRP A 31 -7.42 -4.40 5.83
CA TRP A 31 -8.16 -5.68 5.81
C TRP A 31 -7.25 -6.91 5.58
N ALA A 32 -5.94 -6.73 5.47
CA ALA A 32 -4.99 -7.83 5.35
C ALA A 32 -4.74 -8.52 6.70
N ASP A 33 -4.36 -9.81 6.64
CA ASP A 33 -3.98 -10.59 7.83
C ASP A 33 -2.57 -10.28 8.33
N PHE A 34 -1.76 -9.65 7.47
CA PHE A 34 -0.35 -9.35 7.68
C PHE A 34 -0.02 -7.92 7.26
N PRO A 35 1.13 -7.37 7.71
CA PRO A 35 1.68 -6.14 7.17
C PRO A 35 1.71 -6.19 5.64
N SER A 36 1.13 -5.16 5.02
CA SER A 36 0.93 -5.08 3.58
C SER A 36 2.16 -4.52 2.87
N ASP A 37 2.40 -4.99 1.65
CA ASP A 37 3.53 -4.62 0.81
C ASP A 37 3.22 -3.33 0.02
N ILE A 38 3.30 -2.21 0.74
CA ILE A 38 3.03 -0.87 0.19
C ILE A 38 4.38 -0.20 -0.11
N THR A 39 4.61 0.15 -1.37
CA THR A 39 5.84 0.85 -1.74
C THR A 39 5.83 2.30 -1.23
N PRO A 40 6.90 2.80 -0.58
CA PRO A 40 6.99 4.19 -0.12
C PRO A 40 6.99 5.22 -1.26
N ALA A 41 6.59 6.45 -0.94
CA ALA A 41 6.79 7.62 -1.80
C ALA A 41 8.26 7.78 -2.20
N GLY A 42 8.52 8.11 -3.47
CA GLY A 42 9.88 8.36 -3.97
C GLY A 42 10.71 7.11 -4.27
N TYR A 43 10.18 5.89 -4.08
CA TYR A 43 10.95 4.66 -4.35
C TYR A 43 11.13 4.39 -5.86
N TYR A 44 10.07 4.50 -6.65
CA TYR A 44 10.11 4.28 -8.11
C TYR A 44 10.25 5.57 -8.92
N PHE A 45 9.64 6.65 -8.46
CA PHE A 45 9.52 7.90 -9.23
C PHE A 45 10.00 9.08 -8.39
N GLU A 46 10.93 9.85 -8.93
CA GLU A 46 11.40 11.11 -8.32
C GLU A 46 10.29 12.17 -8.32
N GLN A 47 9.46 12.19 -9.38
CA GLN A 47 8.29 13.05 -9.51
C GLN A 47 7.04 12.19 -9.66
N ASP A 48 6.09 12.39 -8.74
CA ASP A 48 4.82 11.68 -8.69
C ASP A 48 3.68 12.68 -8.96
N VAL A 49 2.63 12.24 -9.66
CA VAL A 49 1.43 13.06 -9.90
C VAL A 49 0.72 13.42 -8.59
N VAL A 50 0.85 12.58 -7.56
CA VAL A 50 0.42 12.90 -6.19
C VAL A 50 1.65 12.89 -5.28
N ALA A 51 2.15 14.08 -4.96
CA ALA A 51 3.25 14.24 -4.03
C ALA A 51 2.87 13.76 -2.61
N ASN A 52 3.84 13.27 -1.86
CA ASN A 52 3.72 12.90 -0.44
C ASN A 52 2.73 11.76 -0.10
N SER A 53 2.22 11.01 -1.08
CA SER A 53 1.41 9.81 -0.84
C SER A 53 2.29 8.62 -0.44
N GLY A 54 2.26 8.21 0.83
CA GLY A 54 3.01 7.07 1.36
C GLY A 54 4.37 7.43 1.98
N ILE A 55 4.44 8.53 2.74
CA ILE A 55 5.67 8.87 3.51
C ILE A 55 5.83 7.87 4.66
N LEU A 56 6.96 7.17 4.69
CA LEU A 56 7.28 6.21 5.77
C LEU A 56 7.69 6.94 7.05
N LYS A 57 6.94 6.75 8.13
CA LYS A 57 7.22 7.30 9.47
C LYS A 57 7.08 6.21 10.52
N GLY A 58 8.21 5.79 11.11
CA GLY A 58 8.21 4.80 12.20
C GLY A 58 7.59 3.45 11.85
N GLY A 59 7.71 3.00 10.59
CA GLY A 59 7.12 1.75 10.11
C GLY A 59 5.66 1.88 9.64
N PHE A 60 5.06 3.08 9.72
CA PHE A 60 3.72 3.37 9.22
C PHE A 60 3.78 4.28 8.00
N TYR A 61 2.83 4.11 7.09
CA TYR A 61 2.70 4.97 5.91
C TYR A 61 1.74 6.11 6.23
N SER A 62 2.21 7.35 6.04
CA SER A 62 1.35 8.54 5.97
C SER A 62 0.79 8.59 4.56
N ILE A 63 -0.50 8.32 4.45
CA ILE A 63 -1.26 8.30 3.19
C ILE A 63 -2.07 9.59 3.08
#